data_AF-A0A7L5YTJ9-F1
#
_entry.id   AF-A0A7L5YTJ9-F1
#
_cell.length_a   1.000
_cell.length_b   1.000
_cell.length_c   1.000
_cell.angle_alpha   90.00
_cell.angle_beta   90.00
_cell.angle_gamma   90.00
#
_symmetry.space_group_name_H-M   'P 1'
#
loop_
_entity.id
_entity.type
_entity.pdbx_description
1 polymer ?
#
loop_
_entity_poly.entity_id
_entity_poly.type
_entity_poly.pdbx_seq_one_letter_code
_entity_poly.pdbx_strand_id
1 'polypeptide(L)'
;MSLNVGVLANASISVASRGDVFPAGYFAGFEISSGSLAQVSLLGNSMVRTYLNGALRETVSANNLFIGAPVLQSSGRIVVGFKTTQSFNEIRYTISQPVGVDVGATQVYNAVVMKFCGA
;
A
#
# COMPACT_ATOMS: atom_id res chain seq x y z
N MET A 1 1.46 12.39 6.49
CA MET A 1 0.20 13.05 6.08
C MET A 1 -0.94 12.29 6.75
N SER A 2 -1.76 12.93 7.58
CA SER A 2 -2.89 12.27 8.28
C SER A 2 -4.13 12.29 7.38
N LEU A 3 -4.67 11.11 7.08
CA LEU A 3 -5.91 10.97 6.32
C LEU A 3 -7.07 10.84 7.31
N ASN A 4 -7.97 11.82 7.33
CA ASN A 4 -9.23 11.75 8.08
C ASN A 4 -10.29 11.15 7.14
N VAL A 5 -10.64 9.87 7.34
CA VAL A 5 -11.51 9.14 6.40
C VAL A 5 -12.95 9.14 6.93
N GLY A 6 -13.76 10.06 6.41
CA GLY A 6 -15.19 10.19 6.75
C GLY A 6 -16.08 9.27 5.90
N VAL A 7 -17.28 8.99 6.43
CA VAL A 7 -18.36 8.15 5.85
C VAL A 7 -18.41 8.21 4.31
N LEU A 8 -18.11 7.09 3.65
CA LEU A 8 -17.98 6.87 2.18
C LEU A 8 -16.66 7.30 1.50
N ALA A 9 -15.61 7.61 2.25
CA ALA A 9 -14.33 8.00 1.63
C ALA A 9 -13.48 6.77 1.24
N ASN A 10 -13.33 6.55 -0.06
CA ASN A 10 -12.22 5.80 -0.61
C ASN A 10 -10.97 6.70 -0.56
N ALA A 11 -10.02 6.35 0.30
CA ALA A 11 -8.75 7.06 0.39
C ALA A 11 -7.76 6.43 -0.60
N SER A 12 -7.13 7.25 -1.45
CA SER A 12 -6.06 6.76 -2.33
C SER A 12 -4.84 7.65 -2.25
N ILE A 13 -3.67 7.03 -2.26
CA ILE A 13 -2.38 7.70 -2.33
C ILE A 13 -1.56 7.06 -3.44
N SER A 14 -0.97 7.90 -4.29
CA SER A 14 -0.13 7.48 -5.41
C SER A 14 1.22 8.15 -5.33
N VAL A 15 2.27 7.37 -5.53
CA VAL A 15 3.65 7.84 -5.59
C VAL A 15 4.24 7.38 -6.92
N ALA A 16 4.60 8.36 -7.75
CA ALA A 16 5.21 8.17 -9.06
C ALA A 16 6.67 8.62 -9.04
N SER A 17 7.54 7.87 -9.70
CA SER A 17 8.93 8.29 -9.96
C SER A 17 8.99 9.17 -11.22
N ARG A 18 9.75 10.27 -11.16
CA ARG A 18 9.87 11.28 -12.23
C ARG A 18 10.91 10.90 -13.29
N GLY A 19 10.86 9.67 -13.80
CA GLY A 19 11.69 9.23 -14.92
C GLY A 19 12.23 7.81 -14.79
N ASP A 20 12.23 7.24 -13.58
CA ASP A 20 12.66 5.86 -13.37
C ASP A 20 11.52 4.87 -13.61
N VAL A 21 11.80 3.87 -14.43
CA VAL A 21 10.96 2.69 -14.61
C VAL A 21 11.59 1.55 -13.83
N PHE A 22 10.88 1.05 -12.82
CA PHE A 22 11.27 -0.14 -12.09
C PHE A 22 10.89 -1.37 -12.94
N PRO A 23 11.83 -2.29 -13.22
CA PRO A 23 11.51 -3.52 -13.93
C PRO A 23 10.74 -4.48 -13.02
N ALA A 24 10.22 -5.56 -13.61
CA ALA A 24 9.55 -6.62 -12.86
C ALA A 24 10.45 -7.23 -11.77
N GLY A 25 9.84 -7.74 -10.71
CA GLY A 25 10.55 -8.41 -9.60
C GLY A 25 10.91 -7.48 -8.44
N TYR A 26 10.51 -6.22 -8.49
CA TYR A 26 10.63 -5.27 -7.38
C TYR A 26 9.43 -5.40 -6.44
N PHE A 27 9.66 -5.19 -5.14
CA PHE A 27 8.59 -4.98 -4.17
C PHE A 27 8.04 -3.57 -4.32
N ALA A 28 6.72 -3.47 -4.42
CA ALA A 28 5.99 -2.21 -4.46
C ALA A 28 4.98 -2.18 -3.31
N GLY A 29 5.11 -1.20 -2.41
CA GLY A 29 4.27 -1.11 -1.23
C GLY A 29 4.31 0.23 -0.50
N PHE A 30 3.64 0.27 0.64
CA PHE A 30 3.58 1.44 1.52
C PHE A 30 3.78 1.05 2.98
N GLU A 31 4.49 1.90 3.72
CA GLU A 31 4.56 1.84 5.18
C GLU A 31 3.40 2.63 5.78
N ILE A 32 2.58 1.96 6.57
CA ILE A 32 1.41 2.52 7.25
C ILE A 32 1.48 2.25 8.76
N SER A 33 0.93 3.16 9.56
CA SER A 33 0.69 2.95 10.99
C SER A 33 -0.77 3.21 11.31
N SER A 34 -1.37 2.35 12.12
CA SER A 34 -2.72 2.52 12.67
C SER A 34 -2.80 1.80 14.01
N GLY A 35 -3.60 2.31 14.96
CA GLY A 35 -3.81 1.68 16.27
C GLY A 35 -4.48 0.30 16.15
N SER A 36 -3.67 -0.74 16.03
CA SER A 36 -3.89 -2.20 16.21
C SER A 36 -5.11 -2.91 15.59
N LEU A 37 -6.36 -2.47 15.76
CA LEU A 37 -7.56 -3.21 15.31
C LEU A 37 -8.20 -2.67 14.03
N ALA A 38 -8.18 -1.34 13.87
CA ALA A 38 -8.60 -0.66 12.65
C ALA A 38 -7.81 -1.14 11.41
N GLN A 39 -6.52 -1.44 11.62
CA GLN A 39 -5.59 -1.81 10.57
C GLN A 39 -6.02 -3.09 9.85
N VAL A 40 -6.41 -4.16 10.56
CA VAL A 40 -6.76 -5.44 9.93
C VAL A 40 -8.00 -5.32 9.02
N SER A 41 -8.99 -4.54 9.46
CA SER A 41 -10.21 -4.30 8.68
C SER A 41 -9.97 -3.41 7.46
N LEU A 42 -9.06 -2.43 7.57
CA LEU A 42 -8.63 -1.59 6.46
C LEU A 42 -7.80 -2.36 5.46
N LEU A 43 -6.88 -3.21 5.95
CA LEU A 43 -6.09 -4.10 5.14
C LEU A 43 -7.02 -4.94 4.28
N GLY A 44 -7.98 -5.66 4.86
CA GLY A 44 -8.92 -6.50 4.11
C GLY A 44 -9.66 -5.79 2.95
N ASN A 45 -9.85 -4.47 3.03
CA ASN A 45 -10.51 -3.66 1.99
C ASN A 45 -9.54 -2.74 1.23
N SER A 46 -8.26 -3.06 1.22
CA SER A 46 -7.22 -2.28 0.54
C SER A 46 -6.69 -2.97 -0.71
N MET A 47 -6.17 -2.15 -1.63
CA MET A 47 -5.66 -2.59 -2.93
C MET A 47 -4.40 -1.78 -3.26
N VAL A 48 -3.36 -2.46 -3.74
CA VAL A 48 -2.17 -1.82 -4.32
C VAL A 48 -2.21 -2.01 -5.83
N ARG A 49 -2.00 -0.93 -6.57
CA ARG A 49 -1.98 -0.91 -8.03
C ARG A 49 -0.67 -0.32 -8.50
N THR A 50 -0.10 -0.89 -9.55
CA THR A 50 1.07 -0.31 -10.22
C THR A 50 0.66 0.26 -11.56
N TYR A 51 1.32 1.34 -11.96
CA TYR A 51 1.11 1.97 -13.26
C TYR A 51 2.45 2.19 -13.94
N LEU A 52 2.44 2.20 -15.27
CA LEU A 52 3.54 2.64 -16.11
C LEU A 52 3.04 3.79 -16.99
N ASN A 53 3.58 4.98 -16.81
CA ASN A 53 3.17 6.18 -17.55
C ASN A 53 1.64 6.40 -17.52
N GLY A 54 1.02 6.14 -16.37
CA GLY A 54 -0.44 6.23 -16.18
C GLY A 54 -1.25 5.01 -16.67
N ALA A 55 -0.64 4.06 -17.38
CA ALA A 55 -1.31 2.82 -17.77
C ALA A 55 -1.26 1.79 -16.62
N LEU A 56 -2.41 1.23 -16.25
CA LEU A 56 -2.49 0.20 -15.21
C LEU A 56 -1.69 -1.03 -15.61
N ARG A 57 -0.83 -1.51 -14.70
CA ARG A 57 0.00 -2.70 -14.90
C ARG A 57 -0.52 -3.88 -14.10
N GLU A 58 -0.56 -3.73 -12.79
CA GLU A 58 -0.99 -4.78 -11.88
C GLU A 58 -1.95 -4.20 -10.83
N THR A 59 -2.86 -5.04 -10.35
CA THR A 59 -3.76 -4.74 -9.25
C THR A 59 -3.75 -5.93 -8.31
N VAL A 60 -3.38 -5.69 -7.07
CA VAL A 60 -3.32 -6.71 -6.02
C VAL A 60 -4.15 -6.22 -4.84
N SER A 61 -5.20 -6.97 -4.55
CA SER A 61 -6.03 -6.76 -3.37
C SER A 61 -5.37 -7.38 -2.15
N ALA A 62 -5.75 -6.92 -0.95
CA ALA A 62 -5.12 -7.32 0.29
C ALA A 62 -5.02 -8.81 0.59
N ASN A 63 -5.96 -9.62 0.10
CA ASN A 63 -5.89 -11.08 0.21
C ASN A 63 -4.63 -11.68 -0.44
N ASN A 64 -4.04 -10.97 -1.40
CA ASN A 64 -2.85 -11.36 -2.15
C ASN A 64 -1.66 -10.41 -1.88
N LEU A 65 -1.82 -9.42 -0.99
CA LEU A 65 -0.70 -8.58 -0.57
C LEU A 65 0.19 -9.38 0.36
N PHE A 66 1.48 -9.32 0.12
CA PHE A 66 2.46 -9.78 1.08
C PHE A 66 2.45 -8.81 2.24
N ILE A 67 1.90 -9.26 3.37
CA ILE A 67 2.16 -8.62 4.65
C ILE A 67 3.56 -9.11 5.02
N GLY A 68 4.57 -8.31 4.68
CA GLY A 68 5.90 -8.53 5.25
C GLY A 68 5.71 -8.60 6.75
N ALA A 69 6.10 -9.74 7.34
CA ALA A 69 6.00 -9.98 8.77
C ALA A 69 6.43 -8.72 9.53
N PRO A 70 5.84 -8.42 10.69
CA PRO A 70 6.07 -7.18 11.41
C PRO A 70 7.50 -7.19 11.99
N VAL A 71 8.48 -6.95 11.12
CA VAL A 71 9.91 -6.89 11.40
C VAL A 71 10.24 -5.52 12.02
N LEU A 72 9.27 -4.60 12.02
CA LEU A 72 9.34 -3.29 12.68
C LEU A 72 8.36 -3.21 13.87
N GLN A 73 8.23 -4.30 14.65
CA GLN A 73 7.36 -4.37 15.85
C GLN A 73 7.68 -3.37 16.95
N SER A 74 8.75 -2.59 16.85
CA SER A 74 9.06 -1.60 17.88
C SER A 74 8.23 -0.31 17.75
N SER A 75 7.49 -0.08 16.65
CA SER A 75 6.85 1.24 16.40
C SER A 75 5.40 1.22 15.91
N GLY A 76 4.72 0.06 15.88
CA GLY A 76 3.32 -0.02 15.41
C GLY A 76 3.11 0.20 13.91
N ARG A 77 4.19 0.16 13.11
CA ARG A 77 4.15 0.34 11.66
C ARG A 77 4.18 -1.01 10.95
N ILE A 78 3.48 -1.11 9.82
CA ILE A 78 3.51 -2.26 8.93
C ILE A 78 3.80 -1.83 7.50
N VAL A 79 4.37 -2.73 6.72
CA VAL A 79 4.59 -2.54 5.29
C VAL A 79 3.65 -3.44 4.52
N VAL A 80 2.88 -2.85 3.61
CA VAL A 80 1.89 -3.55 2.77
C VAL A 80 2.29 -3.40 1.31
N GLY A 81 2.38 -4.51 0.59
CA GLY A 81 2.80 -4.46 -0.80
C GLY A 81 2.83 -5.82 -1.46
N PHE A 82 3.37 -5.87 -2.66
CA PHE A 82 3.54 -7.11 -3.39
C PHE A 82 4.79 -7.09 -4.25
N LYS A 83 5.27 -8.27 -4.62
CA LYS A 83 6.31 -8.42 -5.63
C LYS A 83 5.66 -8.24 -7.01
N THR A 84 6.08 -7.19 -7.70
CA THR A 84 5.63 -6.89 -9.07
C THR A 84 6.11 -7.94 -10.06
N THR A 85 5.27 -8.25 -11.03
CA THR A 85 5.59 -9.13 -12.17
C THR A 85 5.76 -8.34 -13.47
N GLN A 86 5.40 -7.06 -13.46
CA GLN A 86 5.55 -6.14 -14.59
C GLN A 86 6.34 -4.90 -14.20
N SER A 87 6.84 -4.18 -15.21
CA SER A 87 7.48 -2.89 -15.00
C SER A 87 6.47 -1.81 -14.62
N PHE A 88 6.90 -0.87 -13.77
CA PHE A 88 6.08 0.21 -13.27
C PHE A 88 6.90 1.46 -12.96
N ASN A 89 6.27 2.63 -12.95
CA ASN A 89 6.85 3.88 -12.46
C ASN A 89 5.99 4.57 -11.39
N GLU A 90 4.79 4.05 -11.12
CA GLU A 90 3.89 4.58 -10.09
C GLU A 90 3.28 3.43 -9.30
N ILE A 91 3.16 3.63 -7.99
CA ILE A 91 2.44 2.75 -7.07
C ILE A 91 1.30 3.54 -6.45
N ARG A 92 0.11 2.98 -6.47
CA ARG A 92 -1.08 3.54 -5.85
C ARG A 92 -1.64 2.58 -4.81
N TYR A 93 -1.81 3.06 -3.60
CA TYR A 93 -2.53 2.37 -2.56
C TYR A 93 -3.91 2.97 -2.39
N THR A 94 -4.93 2.14 -2.40
CA THR A 94 -6.34 2.53 -2.24
C THR A 94 -6.93 1.75 -1.09
N ILE A 95 -7.59 2.45 -0.18
CA ILE A 95 -8.34 1.87 0.93
C ILE A 95 -9.79 2.24 0.74
N SER A 96 -10.67 1.24 0.75
CA SER A 96 -12.12 1.45 0.78
C SER A 96 -12.64 1.12 2.17
N GLN A 97 -13.26 2.07 2.85
CA GLN A 97 -13.88 1.80 4.14
C GLN A 97 -15.35 1.40 3.99
N PRO A 98 -15.79 0.30 4.62
CA PRO A 98 -17.22 0.03 4.75
C PRO A 98 -17.87 1.11 5.63
N VAL A 99 -19.09 1.50 5.26
CA VAL A 99 -19.87 2.52 5.95
C VAL A 99 -20.06 2.13 7.42
N GLY A 100 -19.78 3.07 8.34
CA GLY A 100 -20.01 2.89 9.78
C GLY A 100 -18.82 2.32 10.56
N VAL A 101 -17.67 2.07 9.92
CA VAL A 101 -16.43 1.70 10.62
C VAL A 101 -15.52 2.91 10.77
N ASP A 102 -15.45 3.45 12.00
CA ASP A 102 -14.42 4.41 12.38
C ASP A 102 -13.10 3.67 12.59
N VAL A 103 -12.15 3.89 11.70
CA VAL A 103 -10.82 3.24 11.74
C VAL A 103 -9.75 4.18 12.29
N GLY A 104 -10.16 5.34 12.83
CA GLY A 104 -9.25 6.42 13.21
C GLY A 104 -8.44 6.98 12.03
N ALA A 105 -7.38 7.71 12.37
CA ALA A 105 -6.46 8.27 11.39
C ALA A 105 -5.38 7.26 11.00
N THR A 106 -5.45 6.70 9.79
CA THR A 106 -4.32 5.94 9.22
C THR A 106 -3.27 6.91 8.70
N GLN A 107 -2.04 6.74 9.17
CA GLN A 107 -0.89 7.52 8.69
C GLN A 107 -0.11 6.68 7.69
N VAL A 108 -0.01 7.20 6.46
CA VAL A 108 0.92 6.68 5.45
C VAL A 108 2.22 7.47 5.58
N TYR A 109 3.32 6.75 5.80
CA TYR A 109 4.65 7.37 6.03
C TYR A 109 5.49 7.38 4.76
N ASN A 110 5.69 6.20 4.16
CA ASN A 110 6.66 6.02 3.09
C ASN A 110 6.12 5.10 1.99
N ALA A 111 6.46 5.39 0.74
CA ALA A 111 6.37 4.39 -0.33
C ALA A 111 7.63 3.53 -0.28
N VAL A 112 7.45 2.22 -0.34
CA VAL A 112 8.54 1.24 -0.26
C VAL A 112 8.70 0.59 -1.62
N VAL A 113 9.85 0.86 -2.24
CA VAL A 113 10.30 0.18 -3.46
C VAL A 113 11.62 -0.49 -3.16
N MET A 114 11.63 -1.83 -3.18
CA MET A 114 12.83 -2.60 -2.87
C MET A 114 13.05 -3.65 -3.94
N LYS A 115 14.29 -3.82 -4.41
CA LYS A 115 14.60 -4.97 -5.26
C LYS A 115 14.44 -6.23 -4.41
N PHE A 116 13.53 -7.13 -4.78
CA PHE A 116 13.48 -8.45 -4.13
C PHE A 116 14.73 -9.20 -4.57
N CYS A 117 15.79 -9.13 -3.78
CA CYS A 117 16.92 -10.03 -3.95
C CYS A 117 16.47 -11.36 -3.37
N GLY A 118 16.12 -12.31 -4.24
CA GLY A 118 15.82 -13.67 -3.83
C GLY A 118 17.02 -14.26 -3.10
N ALA A 119 16.75 -14.93 -1.99
CA ALA A 119 17.67 -15.89 -1.38
C ALA A 119 17.83 -17.11 -2.29
#